data_AF-A0A1C5KGP4-F1
#
_entry.id   AF-A0A1C5KGP4-F1
#
_cell.length_a   1.000
_cell.length_b   1.000
_cell.length_c   1.000
_cell.angle_alpha   90.00
_cell.angle_beta   90.00
_cell.angle_gamma   90.00
#
_symmetry.space_group_name_H-M   'P 1'
#
loop_
_entity.id
_entity.type
_entity.pdbx_description
1 polymer ?
#
loop_
_entity_poly.entity_id
_entity_poly.type
_entity_poly.pdbx_seq_one_letter_code
_entity_poly.pdbx_strand_id
1 'polypeptide(L)'
;MRLVKAQELLKEHNCEFDYAEEDGLGSIDLIYRGVSYHIWEFADELEEGVETNLHNAGRSEDLTGSDYEEKLLELLKWRLAS
;
A
#
# COMPACT_ATOMS: atom_id res chain seq x y z
N MET A 1 -2.56 0.05 -14.44
CA MET A 1 -1.67 -0.55 -13.42
C MET A 1 -1.34 0.52 -12.41
N ARG A 2 -2.05 0.43 -11.29
CA ARG A 2 -1.87 1.30 -10.13
C ARG A 2 -0.80 0.73 -9.18
N LEU A 3 -0.33 1.56 -8.24
CA LEU A 3 0.62 1.15 -7.20
C LEU A 3 1.93 0.53 -7.75
N VAL A 4 2.37 0.92 -8.95
CA VAL A 4 3.50 0.26 -9.66
C VAL A 4 4.78 0.27 -8.83
N LYS A 5 5.13 1.42 -8.24
CA LYS A 5 6.34 1.54 -7.43
C LYS A 5 6.28 0.70 -6.15
N ALA A 6 5.09 0.54 -5.56
CA ALA A 6 4.91 -0.31 -4.39
C ALA A 6 5.09 -1.79 -4.77
N GLN A 7 4.52 -2.21 -5.91
CA GLN A 7 4.72 -3.56 -6.44
C GLN A 7 6.19 -3.86 -6.78
N GLU A 8 6.90 -2.91 -7.38
CA GLU A 8 8.33 -3.04 -7.69
C GLU A 8 9.14 -3.21 -6.40
N LEU A 9 8.90 -2.36 -5.39
CA LEU A 9 9.58 -2.44 -4.11
C LEU A 9 9.35 -3.78 -3.41
N LEU A 10 8.12 -4.32 -3.46
CA LEU A 10 7.80 -5.64 -2.90
C LEU A 10 8.54 -6.76 -3.63
N LYS A 11 8.62 -6.71 -4.97
CA LYS A 11 9.38 -7.68 -5.77
C LYS A 11 10.87 -7.62 -5.46
N GLU A 12 11.44 -6.42 -5.32
CA GLU A 12 12.85 -6.23 -4.96
C GLU A 12 13.20 -6.84 -3.59
N HIS A 13 12.24 -6.86 -2.67
CA HIS A 13 12.40 -7.45 -1.33
C HIS A 13 11.95 -8.93 -1.26
N ASN A 14 11.71 -9.57 -2.41
CA ASN A 14 11.18 -10.94 -2.49
C ASN A 14 9.93 -11.16 -1.62
N CYS A 15 9.06 -10.15 -1.51
CA CYS A 15 7.81 -10.27 -0.79
C CYS A 15 6.73 -10.79 -1.74
N GLU A 16 6.04 -11.85 -1.32
CA GLU A 16 4.82 -12.31 -1.98
C GLU A 16 3.67 -11.37 -1.62
N PHE A 17 2.87 -11.01 -2.62
CA PHE A 17 1.71 -10.16 -2.47
C PHE A 17 0.67 -10.52 -3.52
N ASP A 18 -0.59 -10.30 -3.16
CA ASP A 18 -1.73 -10.34 -4.06
C ASP A 18 -2.04 -8.92 -4.53
N TYR A 19 -2.34 -8.77 -5.82
CA TYR A 19 -2.71 -7.49 -6.41
C TYR A 19 -4.03 -7.63 -7.16
N ALA A 20 -4.93 -6.67 -6.94
CA ALA A 20 -6.14 -6.51 -7.73
C ALA A 20 -6.29 -5.05 -8.18
N GLU A 21 -7.01 -4.86 -9.28
CA GLU A 21 -7.41 -3.55 -9.77
C GLU A 21 -8.92 -3.62 -10.08
N GLU A 22 -9.72 -2.80 -9.41
CA GLU A 22 -11.19 -2.71 -9.59
C GLU A 22 -11.58 -1.24 -9.71
N ASP A 23 -12.42 -0.91 -10.69
CA ASP A 23 -12.87 0.47 -10.99
C ASP A 23 -11.73 1.52 -11.08
N GLY A 24 -10.55 1.10 -11.52
CA GLY A 24 -9.37 1.98 -11.66
C GLY A 24 -8.59 2.21 -10.37
N LEU A 25 -8.94 1.52 -9.29
CA LEU A 25 -8.28 1.54 -7.98
C LEU A 25 -7.54 0.23 -7.74
N GLY A 26 -6.29 0.32 -7.29
CA GLY A 26 -5.44 -0.82 -6.96
C GLY A 26 -5.52 -1.21 -5.50
N SER A 27 -5.48 -2.51 -5.24
CA SER A 27 -5.27 -3.07 -3.91
C SER A 27 -4.07 -4.01 -3.89
N ILE A 28 -3.32 -3.99 -2.79
CA ILE A 28 -2.26 -4.93 -2.50
C ILE A 28 -2.52 -5.53 -1.11
N ASP A 29 -2.55 -6.85 -1.04
CA ASP A 29 -2.56 -7.60 0.21
C ASP A 29 -1.26 -8.41 0.31
N LEU A 30 -0.64 -8.41 1.48
CA LEU A 30 0.61 -9.14 1.68
C LEU A 30 0.73 -9.71 3.09
N ILE A 31 1.51 -10.78 3.21
CA ILE A 31 1.96 -11.31 4.50
C ILE A 31 3.46 -11.08 4.61
N TYR A 32 3.85 -10.25 5.57
CA TYR A 32 5.25 -9.99 5.87
C TYR A 32 5.58 -10.42 7.30
N ARG A 33 6.53 -11.35 7.43
CA ARG A 33 6.96 -11.94 8.72
C ARG A 33 5.81 -12.49 9.57
N GLY A 34 4.82 -13.12 8.91
CA GLY A 34 3.66 -13.72 9.57
C GLY A 34 2.55 -12.72 9.96
N VAL A 35 2.65 -11.48 9.50
CA VAL A 35 1.68 -10.40 9.77
C VAL A 35 1.05 -9.94 8.45
N SER A 36 -0.28 -9.78 8.45
CA SER A 36 -1.03 -9.35 7.27
C SER A 36 -1.08 -7.83 7.15
N TYR A 37 -0.81 -7.32 5.95
CA TYR A 37 -0.91 -5.92 5.61
C TYR A 37 -1.76 -5.70 4.36
N HIS A 38 -2.38 -4.53 4.27
CA HIS A 38 -3.13 -4.09 3.09
C HIS A 38 -2.73 -2.68 2.66
N ILE A 39 -2.88 -2.41 1.36
CA ILE A 39 -2.78 -1.09 0.74
C ILE A 39 -3.95 -1.02 -0.25
N TRP A 40 -4.97 -0.22 0.03
CA TRP A 40 -6.17 -0.13 -0.80
C TRP A 40 -6.35 1.30 -1.26
N GLU A 41 -6.23 1.54 -2.57
CA GLU A 41 -6.54 2.85 -3.14
C GLU A 41 -8.02 3.17 -3.02
N PHE A 42 -8.29 4.44 -2.76
CA PHE A 42 -9.62 5.01 -2.84
C PHE A 42 -9.56 6.34 -3.58
N ALA A 43 -10.66 6.68 -4.25
CA ALA A 43 -10.86 7.96 -4.90
C ALA A 43 -12.33 8.35 -4.78
N ASP A 44 -12.58 9.47 -4.13
CA ASP A 44 -13.89 10.10 -4.04
C ASP A 44 -13.87 11.46 -4.73
N GLU A 45 -15.01 12.15 -4.83
CA GLU A 45 -15.12 13.46 -5.50
C GLU A 45 -14.20 14.55 -4.91
N LEU A 46 -13.70 14.36 -3.69
CA LEU A 46 -12.94 15.35 -2.93
C LEU A 46 -11.48 14.95 -2.68
N GLU A 47 -11.17 13.65 -2.67
CA GLU A 47 -9.88 13.16 -2.17
C GLU A 47 -9.52 11.81 -2.81
N GLU A 48 -8.23 11.65 -3.08
CA GLU A 48 -7.63 10.38 -3.50
C GLU A 48 -6.58 9.98 -2.46
N GLY A 49 -6.42 8.68 -2.26
CA GLY A 49 -5.51 8.17 -1.26
C GLY A 49 -5.41 6.66 -1.23
N VAL A 50 -4.78 6.16 -0.17
CA VAL A 50 -4.74 4.73 0.18
C VAL A 50 -5.10 4.54 1.64
N GLU A 51 -5.97 3.57 1.93
CA GLU A 51 -6.11 3.00 3.26
C GLU A 51 -5.01 1.94 3.44
N THR A 52 -4.27 1.99 4.54
CA THR A 52 -3.23 1.00 4.84
C THR A 52 -3.04 0.77 6.32
N ASN A 53 -2.56 -0.41 6.71
CA ASN A 53 -2.15 -0.72 8.07
C ASN A 53 -0.62 -0.93 8.21
N LEU A 54 0.16 -0.41 7.25
CA LEU A 54 1.62 -0.62 7.20
C LEU A 54 2.36 -0.11 8.44
N HIS A 55 1.85 0.89 9.17
CA HIS A 55 2.51 1.39 10.39
C HIS A 55 2.23 0.49 11.60
N ASN A 56 0.99 0.04 11.79
CA ASN A 56 0.60 -0.80 12.90
C ASN A 56 -0.38 -1.88 12.43
N ALA A 57 0.09 -3.13 12.44
CA ALA A 57 -0.75 -4.26 12.07
C ALA A 57 -2.00 -4.32 12.95
N GLY A 58 -3.17 -4.30 12.31
CA GLY A 58 -4.47 -4.27 12.98
C GLY A 58 -5.07 -2.88 13.21
N ARG A 59 -4.39 -1.80 12.78
CA ARG A 59 -4.97 -0.45 12.74
C ARG A 59 -4.70 0.21 11.38
N SER A 60 -5.76 0.46 10.63
CA SER A 60 -5.70 1.21 9.38
C SER A 60 -5.45 2.71 9.63
N GLU A 61 -4.81 3.34 8.65
CA GLU A 61 -4.64 4.78 8.49
C GLU A 61 -4.82 5.15 7.01
N ASP A 62 -5.25 6.38 6.76
CA ASP A 62 -5.45 6.90 5.41
C ASP A 62 -4.30 7.83 5.04
N LEU A 63 -3.65 7.55 3.91
CA LEU A 63 -2.68 8.43 3.30
C LEU A 63 -3.37 9.15 2.15
N THR A 64 -3.50 10.47 2.25
CA THR A 64 -4.21 11.29 1.26
C THR A 64 -3.38 12.45 0.73
N GLY A 65 -3.92 13.10 -0.30
CA GLY A 65 -3.32 14.24 -0.97
C GLY A 65 -2.53 13.85 -2.21
N SER A 66 -2.10 14.84 -3.00
CA SER A 66 -1.39 14.60 -4.27
C SER A 66 -0.07 13.82 -4.13
N ASP A 67 0.44 13.70 -2.90
CA ASP A 67 1.68 13.03 -2.51
C ASP A 67 1.44 11.69 -1.78
N TYR A 68 0.22 11.14 -1.78
CA TYR A 68 -0.08 9.89 -1.06
C TYR A 68 0.82 8.71 -1.52
N GLU A 69 1.16 8.64 -2.80
CA GLU A 69 2.03 7.58 -3.34
C GLU A 69 3.45 7.68 -2.76
N GLU A 70 3.96 8.89 -2.56
CA GLU A 70 5.28 9.11 -1.95
C GLU A 70 5.27 8.70 -0.47
N LYS A 71 4.25 9.14 0.28
CA LYS A 71 4.03 8.76 1.69
C LYS A 71 3.92 7.23 1.84
N LEU A 72 3.17 6.58 0.95
CA LEU A 72 3.01 5.14 0.91
C LEU A 72 4.37 4.44 0.72
N LEU A 73 5.18 4.91 -0.23
CA LEU A 73 6.48 4.31 -0.51
C LEU A 73 7.45 4.47 0.65
N GLU A 74 7.46 5.62 1.31
CA GLU A 74 8.27 5.82 2.52
C GLU A 74 7.86 4.86 3.64
N LEU A 75 6.55 4.73 3.87
CA LEU A 75 6.02 3.84 4.89
C LEU A 75 6.32 2.36 4.57
N LEU A 76 6.15 1.96 3.31
CA LEU A 76 6.43 0.60 2.86
C LEU A 76 7.94 0.28 2.96
N LYS A 77 8.83 1.20 2.57
CA LYS A 77 10.28 1.05 2.77
C LYS A 77 10.65 0.87 4.23
N TRP A 78 10.06 1.67 5.11
CA TRP A 78 10.27 1.55 6.55
C TRP A 78 9.82 0.18 7.07
N ARG A 79 8.63 -0.31 6.65
CA ARG A 79 8.11 -1.62 7.04
C ARG A 79 9.00 -2.77 6.59
N LEU A 80 9.51 -2.72 5.37
CA LEU A 80 10.38 -3.77 4.84
C LEU A 80 11.78 -3.76 5.47
N ALA A 81 12.25 -2.61 5.96
CA ALA A 81 13.52 -2.49 6.66
C ALA A 81 13.48 -2.89 8.15
N SER A 82 12.32 -2.78 8.81
CA SER A 82 12.11 -3.21 10.21
C SER A 82 12.06 -4.73 10.34
#